data_AF-A0A7J9VYJ5-F1
#
_entry.id   AF-A0A7J9VYJ5-F1
#
_cell.length_a   1.000
_cell.length_b   1.000
_cell.length_c   1.000
_cell.angle_alpha   90.00
_cell.angle_beta   90.00
_cell.angle_gamma   90.00
#
_symmetry.space_group_name_H-M   'P 1'
#
loop_
_entity.id
_entity.type
_entity.pdbx_description
1 polymer ?
#
loop_
_entity_poly.entity_id
_entity_poly.type
_entity_poly.pdbx_seq_one_letter_code
_entity_poly.pdbx_strand_id
1 'polypeptide(L)'
;MDGWSTSSSSQPSLMVLMLEALGVNEGHRVLEIGAGSGYNAALLCHRLDPGNVTTIDVDPAITDRARTRLAQLGYHPHVVTADGLNGCPDHAPFDRIMATVAIQRLPQAWIEQTHDGGKILFPLDTRNGGGIMPLLTVGGDTAEGHFLRDFGAFMPVRQQTRQDAALAAFRDVADHQGAERTSTLGHEVGTDDGSPFEFFAALLIGGYDHMSFTPSDGSTVETWIALTDGSWVCHTTDADGTHRVRQGGPQRLCDLIEDLHQQWTALGRPERQRFGLTVTSGVHRVWLDHPDSPHHWSLPSAAGACRS
;
A
#
# COMPACT_ATOMS: atom_id res chain seq x y z
N MET A 1 27.05 11.23 8.42
CA MET A 1 26.41 12.43 7.85
C MET A 1 25.11 11.92 7.26
N ASP A 2 24.11 11.76 8.13
CA ASP A 2 23.07 10.77 7.92
C ASP A 2 21.83 11.48 7.40
N GLY A 3 21.93 11.93 6.15
CA GLY A 3 20.86 12.62 5.44
C GLY A 3 19.89 11.59 4.86
N TRP A 4 18.91 11.18 5.65
CA TRP A 4 17.93 10.19 5.23
C TRP A 4 16.90 10.82 4.30
N SER A 5 16.64 10.17 3.16
CA SER A 5 15.64 10.62 2.20
C SER A 5 14.25 10.22 2.66
N THR A 6 13.48 11.18 3.15
CA THR A 6 12.12 11.04 3.69
C THR A 6 11.02 11.30 2.66
N SER A 7 11.29 11.22 1.35
CA SER A 7 10.35 11.70 0.32
C SER A 7 10.24 10.75 -0.89
N SER A 8 9.00 10.35 -1.22
CA SER A 8 8.62 9.58 -2.42
C SER A 8 8.70 10.39 -3.73
N SER A 9 9.34 11.56 -3.71
CA SER A 9 9.57 12.39 -4.91
C SER A 9 10.53 11.73 -5.92
N SER A 10 11.04 10.53 -5.65
CA SER A 10 12.08 9.83 -6.40
C SER A 10 11.59 9.14 -7.69
N GLN A 11 10.28 8.96 -7.89
CA GLN A 11 9.74 8.40 -9.15
C GLN A 11 8.67 9.32 -9.79
N PRO A 12 9.10 10.34 -10.56
CA PRO A 12 8.18 11.25 -11.25
C PRO A 12 7.13 10.55 -12.14
N SER A 13 7.50 9.44 -12.79
CA SER A 13 6.58 8.68 -13.64
C SER A 13 5.39 8.11 -12.87
N LEU A 14 5.60 7.70 -11.62
CA LEU A 14 4.54 7.19 -10.77
C LEU A 14 3.59 8.30 -10.33
N MET A 15 4.11 9.49 -10.01
CA MET A 15 3.27 10.66 -9.70
C MET A 15 2.38 11.04 -10.87
N VAL A 16 2.92 11.06 -12.09
CA VAL A 16 2.15 11.33 -13.31
C VAL A 16 1.06 10.27 -13.49
N LEU A 17 1.39 8.98 -13.35
CA LEU A 17 0.42 7.89 -13.45
C LEU A 17 -0.74 8.05 -12.45
N MET A 18 -0.44 8.40 -11.20
CA MET A 18 -1.47 8.63 -10.20
C MET A 18 -2.36 9.83 -10.55
N LEU A 19 -1.77 10.94 -11.00
CA LEU A 19 -2.52 12.13 -11.41
C LEU A 19 -3.42 11.86 -12.62
N GLU A 20 -2.92 11.08 -13.59
CA GLU A 20 -3.70 10.63 -14.75
C GLU A 20 -4.86 9.73 -14.32
N ALA A 21 -4.61 8.74 -13.47
CA ALA A 21 -5.64 7.84 -12.94
C ALA A 21 -6.71 8.60 -12.13
N LEU A 22 -6.28 9.56 -11.31
CA LEU A 22 -7.18 10.41 -10.52
C LEU A 22 -8.09 11.28 -11.40
N GLY A 23 -7.67 11.58 -12.64
CA GLY A 23 -8.48 12.32 -13.61
C GLY A 23 -8.79 13.73 -13.12
N VAL A 24 -7.74 14.50 -12.86
CA VAL A 24 -7.81 15.90 -12.42
C VAL A 24 -8.16 16.81 -13.61
N ASN A 25 -9.29 17.51 -13.51
CA ASN A 25 -9.77 18.46 -14.51
C ASN A 25 -9.83 19.87 -13.93
N GLU A 26 -9.87 20.86 -14.83
CA GLU A 26 -10.02 22.26 -14.47
C GLU A 26 -11.26 22.48 -13.58
N GLY A 27 -11.12 23.32 -12.56
CA GLY A 27 -12.17 23.60 -11.58
C GLY A 27 -12.27 22.60 -10.42
N HIS A 28 -11.60 21.44 -10.47
CA HIS A 28 -11.61 20.52 -9.33
C HIS A 28 -10.87 21.08 -8.12
N ARG A 29 -11.42 20.86 -6.93
CA ARG A 29 -10.75 21.01 -5.62
C ARG A 29 -10.07 19.71 -5.25
N VAL A 30 -8.77 19.77 -4.94
CA VAL A 30 -7.93 18.59 -4.71
C VAL A 30 -7.28 18.64 -3.34
N LEU A 31 -7.42 17.56 -2.57
CA LEU A 31 -6.63 17.30 -1.38
C LEU A 31 -5.51 16.30 -1.69
N GLU A 32 -4.27 16.71 -1.45
CA GLU A 32 -3.10 15.84 -1.41
C GLU A 32 -2.72 15.55 0.05
N ILE A 33 -2.70 14.27 0.45
CA ILE A 33 -2.13 13.81 1.73
C ILE A 33 -0.69 13.36 1.52
N GLY A 34 0.25 14.03 2.20
CA GLY A 34 1.68 13.79 2.11
C GLY A 34 2.42 14.86 1.30
N ALA A 35 2.45 16.10 1.82
CA ALA A 35 3.05 17.23 1.10
C ALA A 35 4.52 16.99 0.68
N GLY A 36 5.30 16.31 1.53
CA GLY A 36 6.66 15.90 1.22
C GLY A 36 7.54 17.03 0.67
N SER A 37 8.05 16.89 -0.56
CA SER A 37 8.90 17.93 -1.16
C SER A 37 8.13 19.17 -1.62
N GLY A 38 6.81 19.07 -1.78
CA GLY A 38 5.95 20.01 -2.50
C GLY A 38 5.89 19.76 -4.01
N TYR A 39 6.55 18.72 -4.52
CA TYR A 39 6.64 18.44 -5.96
C TYR A 39 5.27 18.15 -6.60
N ASN A 40 4.50 17.22 -6.03
CA ASN A 40 3.22 16.83 -6.59
C ASN A 40 2.15 17.93 -6.37
N ALA A 41 2.17 18.64 -5.24
CA ALA A 41 1.44 19.91 -5.07
C ALA A 41 1.73 20.93 -6.17
N ALA A 42 2.99 21.07 -6.62
CA ALA A 42 3.35 21.98 -7.70
C ALA A 42 2.78 21.53 -9.05
N LEU A 43 2.76 20.22 -9.33
CA LEU A 43 2.10 19.67 -10.53
C LEU A 43 0.59 19.96 -10.53
N LEU A 44 -0.06 19.79 -9.38
CA LEU A 44 -1.47 20.14 -9.19
C LEU A 44 -1.71 21.64 -9.40
N CYS A 45 -0.87 22.51 -8.81
CA CYS A 45 -0.96 23.97 -8.99
C CYS A 45 -0.64 24.43 -10.43
N HIS A 46 0.09 23.63 -11.19
CA HIS A 46 0.31 23.90 -12.60
C HIS A 46 -0.94 23.58 -13.43
N ARG A 47 -1.69 22.54 -13.04
CA ARG A 47 -2.88 22.05 -13.74
C ARG A 47 -4.17 22.78 -13.35
N LEU A 48 -4.22 23.31 -12.13
CA LEU A 48 -5.38 23.90 -11.48
C LEU A 48 -5.03 25.28 -10.91
N ASP A 49 -6.04 26.09 -10.61
CA ASP A 49 -5.82 27.27 -9.77
C ASP A 49 -5.20 26.85 -8.42
N PRO A 50 -4.12 27.50 -7.95
CA PRO A 50 -3.48 27.12 -6.68
C PRO A 50 -4.44 27.14 -5.48
N GLY A 51 -5.46 28.02 -5.48
CA GLY A 51 -6.48 28.07 -4.45
C GLY A 51 -7.40 26.84 -4.40
N ASN A 52 -7.41 26.01 -5.43
CA ASN A 52 -8.12 24.73 -5.45
C ASN A 52 -7.26 23.55 -4.98
N VAL A 53 -5.99 23.79 -4.62
CA VAL A 53 -5.07 22.76 -4.16
C VAL A 53 -4.85 22.90 -2.66
N THR A 54 -5.13 21.83 -1.93
CA THR A 54 -4.76 21.66 -0.52
C THR A 54 -3.76 20.53 -0.40
N THR A 55 -2.62 20.77 0.24
CA THR A 55 -1.60 19.76 0.52
C THR A 55 -1.33 19.72 2.02
N ILE A 56 -1.39 18.52 2.61
CA ILE A 56 -1.31 18.32 4.06
C ILE A 56 -0.15 17.39 4.43
N ASP A 57 0.55 17.72 5.51
CA ASP A 57 1.54 16.85 6.14
C ASP A 57 1.52 17.03 7.66
N VAL A 58 1.91 16.01 8.41
CA VAL A 58 1.93 16.05 9.88
C VAL A 58 3.16 16.79 10.41
N ASP A 59 4.26 16.82 9.65
CA ASP A 59 5.52 17.43 10.07
C ASP A 59 5.55 18.93 9.70
N PRO A 60 5.59 19.86 10.68
CA PRO A 60 5.70 21.29 10.41
C PRO A 60 6.91 21.64 9.54
N ALA A 61 8.06 21.00 9.74
CA ALA A 61 9.27 21.28 8.96
C ALA A 61 9.10 20.89 7.48
N ILE A 62 8.31 19.84 7.20
CA ILE A 62 7.96 19.46 5.82
C ILE A 62 7.05 20.53 5.20
N THR A 63 5.98 20.90 5.91
CA THR A 63 5.02 21.90 5.40
C THR A 63 5.66 23.28 5.18
N ASP A 64 6.56 23.72 6.06
CA ASP A 64 7.27 24.99 5.90
C ASP A 64 8.16 24.96 4.65
N ARG A 65 8.91 23.87 4.44
CA ARG A 65 9.75 23.71 3.25
C ARG A 65 8.92 23.65 1.96
N ALA A 66 7.80 22.92 1.97
CA ALA A 66 6.89 22.86 0.83
C ALA A 66 6.35 24.25 0.50
N ARG A 67 5.87 25.00 1.51
CA ARG A 67 5.37 26.38 1.36
C ARG A 67 6.42 27.31 0.75
N THR A 68 7.66 27.27 1.24
CA THR A 68 8.76 28.09 0.69
C THR A 68 9.04 27.75 -0.77
N ARG A 69 9.14 26.46 -1.12
CA ARG A 69 9.45 26.03 -2.50
C ARG A 69 8.33 26.35 -3.48
N LEU A 70 7.08 26.11 -3.08
CA LEU A 70 5.91 26.45 -3.90
C LEU A 70 5.85 27.95 -4.17
N ALA A 71 6.08 28.78 -3.13
CA ALA A 71 6.13 30.23 -3.29
C ALA A 71 7.26 30.70 -4.22
N GLN A 72 8.43 30.05 -4.19
CA GLN A 72 9.53 30.34 -5.12
C GLN A 72 9.17 30.05 -6.60
N LEU A 73 8.22 29.13 -6.84
CA LEU A 73 7.67 28.82 -8.14
C LEU A 73 6.46 29.69 -8.51
N GLY A 74 6.05 30.62 -7.64
CA GLY A 74 4.87 31.47 -7.81
C GLY A 74 3.54 30.79 -7.45
N TYR A 75 3.57 29.61 -6.84
CA TYR A 75 2.38 28.89 -6.42
C TYR A 75 2.07 29.14 -4.93
N HIS A 76 0.80 29.40 -4.64
CA HIS A 76 0.30 29.64 -3.28
C HIS A 76 -0.91 28.77 -2.93
N PRO A 77 -0.77 27.43 -2.91
CA PRO A 77 -1.84 26.55 -2.45
C PRO A 77 -2.01 26.58 -0.93
N HIS A 78 -3.06 25.92 -0.45
CA HIS A 78 -3.28 25.70 0.97
C HIS A 78 -2.32 24.62 1.49
N VAL A 79 -1.25 25.03 2.17
CA VAL A 79 -0.28 24.09 2.81
C VAL A 79 -0.59 23.97 4.30
N VAL A 80 -1.12 22.81 4.71
CA VAL A 80 -1.68 22.57 6.03
C VAL A 80 -0.79 21.62 6.85
N THR A 81 -0.52 21.97 8.10
CA THR A 81 0.17 21.10 9.06
C THR A 81 -0.84 20.41 9.98
N ALA A 82 -1.20 19.18 9.66
CA ALA A 82 -2.15 18.38 10.44
C ALA A 82 -2.05 16.89 10.07
N ASP A 83 -2.69 16.03 10.87
CA ASP A 83 -2.81 14.61 10.53
C ASP A 83 -3.81 14.42 9.39
N GLY A 84 -3.28 14.09 8.21
CA GLY A 84 -4.05 13.87 6.99
C GLY A 84 -5.04 12.70 7.05
N LEU A 85 -4.95 11.79 8.04
CA LEU A 85 -5.99 10.78 8.26
C LEU A 85 -7.36 11.40 8.59
N ASN A 86 -7.36 12.62 9.15
CA ASN A 86 -8.58 13.37 9.43
C ASN A 86 -9.05 14.22 8.22
N GLY A 87 -8.38 14.13 7.08
CA GLY A 87 -8.60 14.99 5.93
C GLY A 87 -8.28 16.46 6.23
N CYS A 88 -8.99 17.38 5.59
CA CYS A 88 -8.92 18.81 5.85
C CYS A 88 -10.34 19.44 5.80
N PRO A 89 -11.12 19.34 6.90
CA PRO A 89 -12.52 19.80 6.94
C PRO A 89 -12.72 21.26 6.54
N ASP A 90 -11.78 22.14 6.91
CA ASP A 90 -11.84 23.59 6.62
C ASP A 90 -11.78 23.90 5.11
N HIS A 91 -11.27 22.95 4.31
CA HIS A 91 -11.15 23.07 2.86
C HIS A 91 -12.01 22.06 2.10
N ALA A 92 -12.75 21.19 2.80
CA ALA A 92 -13.75 20.33 2.20
C ALA A 92 -14.91 21.16 1.59
N PRO A 93 -15.79 20.56 0.77
CA PRO A 93 -15.64 19.26 0.10
C PRO A 93 -14.63 19.31 -1.06
N PHE A 94 -14.06 18.14 -1.39
CA PHE A 94 -13.10 17.92 -2.47
C PHE A 94 -13.71 17.12 -3.63
N ASP A 95 -13.27 17.40 -4.85
CA ASP A 95 -13.58 16.57 -6.02
C ASP A 95 -12.64 15.38 -6.13
N ARG A 96 -11.39 15.56 -5.66
CA ARG A 96 -10.34 14.55 -5.68
C ARG A 96 -9.57 14.54 -4.38
N ILE A 97 -9.34 13.35 -3.85
CA ILE A 97 -8.41 13.12 -2.76
C ILE A 97 -7.33 12.16 -3.25
N MET A 98 -6.07 12.49 -3.01
CA MET A 98 -4.95 11.63 -3.31
C MET A 98 -3.98 11.54 -2.14
N ALA A 99 -3.59 10.34 -1.76
CA ALA A 99 -2.49 10.14 -0.82
C ALA A 99 -1.21 9.80 -1.58
N THR A 100 -0.10 10.45 -1.24
CA THR A 100 1.26 10.12 -1.69
C THR A 100 2.06 9.41 -0.60
N VAL A 101 1.35 8.89 0.40
CA VAL A 101 1.82 8.08 1.53
C VAL A 101 0.90 6.88 1.68
N ALA A 102 1.46 5.71 1.96
CA ALA A 102 0.68 4.49 2.09
C ALA A 102 -0.09 4.43 3.41
N ILE A 103 -1.34 3.95 3.35
CA ILE A 103 -2.23 3.77 4.50
C ILE A 103 -2.82 2.36 4.52
N GLN A 104 -3.12 1.81 5.68
CA GLN A 104 -3.66 0.44 5.80
C GLN A 104 -5.17 0.36 5.56
N ARG A 105 -5.86 1.50 5.65
CA ARG A 105 -7.31 1.66 5.56
C ARG A 105 -7.65 3.06 5.06
N LEU A 106 -8.69 3.15 4.23
CA LEU A 106 -9.31 4.42 3.88
C LEU A 106 -10.03 5.01 5.11
N PRO A 107 -9.68 6.23 5.55
CA PRO A 107 -10.40 6.91 6.61
C PRO A 107 -11.81 7.33 6.15
N GLN A 108 -12.81 7.16 7.03
CA GLN A 108 -14.18 7.64 6.75
C GLN A 108 -14.20 9.14 6.47
N ALA A 109 -13.34 9.91 7.14
CA ALA A 109 -13.20 11.35 6.95
C ALA A 109 -12.92 11.73 5.48
N TRP A 110 -12.22 10.89 4.71
CA TRP A 110 -11.95 11.17 3.30
C TRP A 110 -13.21 11.00 2.45
N ILE A 111 -14.03 9.99 2.76
CA ILE A 111 -15.33 9.79 2.10
C ILE A 111 -16.25 10.96 2.40
N GLU A 112 -16.38 11.33 3.68
CA GLU A 112 -17.24 12.43 4.15
C GLU A 112 -16.85 13.81 3.59
N GLN A 113 -15.57 13.99 3.27
CA GLN A 113 -15.03 15.24 2.72
C GLN A 113 -14.95 15.25 1.20
N THR A 114 -15.41 14.19 0.52
CA THR A 114 -15.42 14.10 -0.94
C THR A 114 -16.86 14.25 -1.45
N HIS A 115 -17.05 14.98 -2.54
CA HIS A 115 -18.34 15.05 -3.21
C HIS A 115 -18.80 13.68 -3.74
N ASP A 116 -20.12 13.48 -3.86
CA ASP A 116 -20.67 12.38 -4.66
C ASP A 116 -20.14 12.46 -6.10
N GLY A 117 -19.64 11.32 -6.61
CA GLY A 117 -18.94 11.22 -7.88
C GLY A 117 -17.46 11.67 -7.83
N GLY A 118 -17.00 12.22 -6.70
CA GLY A 118 -15.60 12.52 -6.44
C GLY A 118 -14.76 11.25 -6.31
N LYS A 119 -13.44 11.38 -6.48
CA LYS A 119 -12.54 10.22 -6.51
C LYS A 119 -11.48 10.27 -5.42
N ILE A 120 -11.14 9.10 -4.90
CA ILE A 120 -10.09 8.90 -3.90
C ILE A 120 -9.08 7.90 -4.45
N LEU A 121 -7.81 8.29 -4.49
CA LEU A 121 -6.69 7.43 -4.89
C LEU A 121 -5.68 7.37 -3.75
N PHE A 122 -5.27 6.17 -3.34
CA PHE A 122 -4.26 6.03 -2.30
C PHE A 122 -3.48 4.72 -2.44
N PRO A 123 -2.23 4.68 -1.98
CA PRO A 123 -1.52 3.42 -1.79
C PRO A 123 -2.04 2.73 -0.52
N LEU A 124 -2.55 1.51 -0.68
CA LEU A 124 -2.93 0.60 0.38
C LEU A 124 -1.69 -0.18 0.84
N ASP A 125 -1.30 0.00 2.10
CA ASP A 125 -0.18 -0.71 2.72
C ASP A 125 -0.60 -2.14 3.12
N THR A 126 -0.24 -3.11 2.29
CA THR A 126 -0.32 -4.55 2.59
C THR A 126 1.01 -5.13 3.05
N ARG A 127 1.89 -4.31 3.62
CA ARG A 127 3.15 -4.70 4.25
C ARG A 127 4.23 -5.30 3.34
N ASN A 128 3.89 -5.93 2.24
CA ASN A 128 4.82 -6.65 1.37
C ASN A 128 5.48 -5.77 0.29
N GLY A 129 5.34 -4.44 0.35
CA GLY A 129 5.96 -3.52 -0.62
C GLY A 129 5.29 -3.46 -1.99
N GLY A 130 4.29 -4.31 -2.27
CA GLY A 130 3.62 -4.47 -3.57
C GLY A 130 2.74 -3.31 -4.06
N GLY A 131 2.69 -2.19 -3.34
CA GLY A 131 2.15 -0.93 -3.89
C GLY A 131 0.73 -1.00 -4.44
N ILE A 132 -0.23 -1.45 -3.63
CA ILE A 132 -1.62 -1.65 -4.06
C ILE A 132 -2.34 -0.31 -4.14
N MET A 133 -2.92 0.06 -5.30
CA MET A 133 -3.57 1.37 -5.46
C MET A 133 -5.04 1.23 -5.89
N PRO A 134 -6.01 1.31 -4.97
CA PRO A 134 -7.41 1.49 -5.34
C PRO A 134 -7.71 2.91 -5.82
N LEU A 135 -8.49 3.03 -6.90
CA LEU A 135 -9.15 4.25 -7.31
C LEU A 135 -10.65 4.10 -7.02
N LEU A 136 -11.15 4.84 -6.04
CA LEU A 136 -12.52 4.74 -5.57
C LEU A 136 -13.32 5.97 -5.98
N THR A 137 -14.60 5.79 -6.27
CA THR A 137 -15.57 6.84 -6.49
C THR A 137 -16.52 6.89 -5.31
N VAL A 138 -16.79 8.08 -4.79
CA VAL A 138 -17.68 8.28 -3.64
C VAL A 138 -19.14 8.37 -4.09
N GLY A 139 -20.03 7.74 -3.32
CA GLY A 139 -21.48 7.87 -3.45
C GLY A 139 -22.14 7.68 -2.08
N GLY A 140 -22.67 8.76 -1.52
CA GLY A 140 -23.22 8.77 -0.17
C GLY A 140 -22.12 8.54 0.87
N ASP A 141 -22.31 7.52 1.72
CA ASP A 141 -21.36 7.13 2.78
C ASP A 141 -20.35 6.06 2.34
N THR A 142 -20.34 5.75 1.04
CA THR A 142 -19.60 4.64 0.46
C THR A 142 -18.60 5.12 -0.58
N ALA A 143 -17.45 4.46 -0.65
CA ALA A 143 -16.46 4.64 -1.71
C ALA A 143 -16.17 3.30 -2.40
N GLU A 144 -16.23 3.26 -3.73
CA GLU A 144 -16.13 2.01 -4.48
C GLU A 144 -15.34 2.17 -5.79
N GLY A 145 -14.53 1.17 -6.13
CA GLY A 145 -13.85 1.13 -7.42
C GLY A 145 -12.83 0.00 -7.53
N HIS A 146 -12.02 0.05 -8.58
CA HIS A 146 -11.04 -0.99 -8.91
C HIS A 146 -9.63 -0.65 -8.44
N PHE A 147 -8.82 -1.68 -8.27
CA PHE A 147 -7.37 -1.51 -8.17
C PHE A 147 -6.78 -1.16 -9.54
N LEU A 148 -5.80 -0.25 -9.55
CA LEU A 148 -5.07 0.09 -10.76
C LEU A 148 -4.24 -1.12 -11.22
N ARG A 149 -4.08 -1.25 -12.55
CA ARG A 149 -3.20 -2.27 -13.15
C ARG A 149 -1.75 -2.02 -12.73
N ASP A 150 -1.31 -0.78 -12.89
CA ASP A 150 0.04 -0.35 -12.56
C ASP A 150 0.14 -0.14 -11.05
N PHE A 151 1.23 -0.65 -10.49
CA PHE A 151 1.52 -0.56 -9.06
C PHE A 151 2.72 0.35 -8.84
N GLY A 152 2.79 0.95 -7.65
CA GLY A 152 3.91 1.78 -7.24
C GLY A 152 4.24 1.51 -5.80
N ALA A 153 5.48 1.09 -5.52
CA ALA A 153 5.93 0.92 -4.15
C ALA A 153 6.04 2.31 -3.50
N PHE A 154 5.09 2.64 -2.63
CA PHE A 154 5.16 3.83 -1.79
C PHE A 154 5.83 3.50 -0.47
N MET A 155 6.57 4.46 0.06
CA MET A 155 7.20 4.33 1.38
C MET A 155 6.10 4.25 2.45
N PRO A 156 6.07 3.19 3.29
CA PRO A 156 5.18 3.16 4.44
C PRO A 156 5.62 4.22 5.46
N VAL A 157 4.68 4.71 6.27
CA VAL A 157 4.99 5.59 7.41
C VAL A 157 6.00 4.87 8.31
N ARG A 158 7.21 5.47 8.50
CA ARG A 158 8.32 4.95 9.34
C ARG A 158 9.01 3.66 8.84
N GLN A 159 9.45 3.64 7.58
CA GLN A 159 10.16 2.51 6.94
C GLN A 159 11.36 1.96 7.74
N GLN A 160 12.18 2.80 8.39
CA GLN A 160 13.37 2.35 9.11
C GLN A 160 13.01 1.46 10.31
N THR A 161 12.07 1.92 11.15
CA THR A 161 11.57 1.14 12.29
C THR A 161 10.96 -0.18 11.84
N ARG A 162 10.31 -0.17 10.67
CA ARG A 162 9.72 -1.36 10.08
C ARG A 162 10.77 -2.35 9.57
N GLN A 163 11.79 -1.89 8.84
CA GLN A 163 12.89 -2.74 8.37
C GLN A 163 13.69 -3.30 9.54
N ASP A 164 13.95 -2.49 10.57
CA ASP A 164 14.64 -2.93 11.78
C ASP A 164 13.81 -3.96 12.56
N ALA A 165 12.49 -3.75 12.68
CA ALA A 165 11.58 -4.70 13.30
C ALA A 165 11.44 -6.00 12.49
N ALA A 166 11.35 -5.92 11.16
CA ALA A 166 11.33 -7.08 10.29
C ALA A 166 12.65 -7.87 10.39
N LEU A 167 13.80 -7.20 10.35
CA LEU A 167 15.12 -7.82 10.54
C LEU A 167 15.25 -8.46 11.92
N ALA A 168 14.77 -7.81 12.98
CA ALA A 168 14.77 -8.38 14.33
C ALA A 168 13.87 -9.62 14.43
N ALA A 169 12.66 -9.57 13.85
CA ALA A 169 11.75 -10.70 13.76
C ALA A 169 12.36 -11.85 12.96
N PHE A 170 12.99 -11.57 11.81
CA PHE A 170 13.67 -12.57 10.98
C PHE A 170 14.85 -13.20 11.70
N ARG A 171 15.63 -12.44 12.48
CA ARG A 171 16.70 -13.01 13.32
C ARG A 171 16.15 -13.92 14.42
N ASP A 172 15.04 -13.54 15.04
CA ASP A 172 14.37 -14.34 16.07
C ASP A 172 13.89 -15.68 15.48
N VAL A 173 13.33 -15.68 14.26
CA VAL A 173 12.86 -16.91 13.60
C VAL A 173 13.94 -17.68 12.83
N ALA A 174 15.06 -17.08 12.47
CA ALA A 174 16.15 -17.73 11.72
C ALA A 174 16.73 -18.94 12.46
N ASP A 175 16.79 -18.87 13.79
CA ASP A 175 17.28 -19.95 14.65
C ASP A 175 16.22 -21.03 14.94
N HIS A 176 14.96 -20.81 14.55
CA HIS A 176 13.89 -21.75 14.81
C HIS A 176 13.93 -22.95 13.86
N GLN A 177 13.93 -24.14 14.46
CA GLN A 177 13.78 -25.40 13.73
C GLN A 177 12.29 -25.73 13.56
N GLY A 178 11.71 -25.29 12.45
CA GLY A 178 10.41 -25.76 12.00
C GLY A 178 10.53 -27.15 11.34
N ALA A 179 9.47 -27.96 11.40
CA ALA A 179 9.42 -29.20 10.65
C ALA A 179 9.45 -28.88 9.15
N GLU A 180 10.44 -29.45 8.45
CA GLU A 180 10.62 -29.27 7.03
C GLU A 180 9.66 -30.16 6.24
N ARG A 181 9.05 -29.59 5.19
CA ARG A 181 8.27 -30.35 4.21
C ARG A 181 8.51 -29.80 2.80
N THR A 182 8.12 -30.58 1.79
CA THR A 182 8.03 -30.08 0.41
C THR A 182 6.81 -29.18 0.25
N SER A 183 6.97 -28.11 -0.52
CA SER A 183 5.88 -27.22 -0.95
C SER A 183 5.42 -27.58 -2.35
N THR A 184 4.13 -27.43 -2.60
CA THR A 184 3.54 -27.52 -3.94
C THR A 184 3.74 -26.24 -4.75
N LEU A 185 4.04 -25.14 -4.06
CA LEU A 185 4.38 -23.85 -4.64
C LEU A 185 5.89 -23.65 -4.72
N GLY A 186 6.32 -23.02 -5.82
CA GLY A 186 7.68 -22.55 -5.98
C GLY A 186 7.92 -21.17 -5.39
N HIS A 187 8.62 -20.32 -6.14
CA HIS A 187 8.91 -18.91 -5.81
C HIS A 187 7.75 -17.97 -6.19
N GLU A 188 6.51 -18.32 -5.85
CA GLU A 188 5.35 -17.51 -6.24
C GLU A 188 4.94 -16.48 -5.17
N VAL A 189 5.47 -16.57 -3.94
CA VAL A 189 5.21 -15.61 -2.85
C VAL A 189 6.51 -15.12 -2.22
N GLY A 190 6.62 -13.80 -2.01
CA GLY A 190 7.75 -13.15 -1.35
C GLY A 190 9.00 -12.96 -2.23
N THR A 191 8.89 -13.22 -3.53
CA THR A 191 10.00 -13.08 -4.51
C THR A 191 9.62 -12.33 -5.78
N ASP A 192 8.33 -12.08 -6.02
CA ASP A 192 7.84 -11.25 -7.13
C ASP A 192 6.70 -10.34 -6.66
N ASP A 193 7.09 -9.17 -6.12
CA ASP A 193 6.21 -8.09 -5.66
C ASP A 193 5.24 -7.60 -6.76
N GLY A 194 5.56 -7.89 -8.02
CA GLY A 194 4.80 -7.53 -9.20
C GLY A 194 3.77 -8.57 -9.65
N SER A 195 3.74 -9.77 -9.07
CA SER A 195 2.85 -10.83 -9.55
C SER A 195 1.37 -10.60 -9.14
N PRO A 196 0.41 -11.03 -9.97
CA PRO A 196 -1.02 -10.98 -9.61
C PRO A 196 -1.36 -11.85 -8.39
N PHE A 197 -0.63 -12.95 -8.18
CA PHE A 197 -0.83 -13.81 -7.03
C PHE A 197 -0.34 -13.17 -5.73
N GLU A 198 0.84 -12.56 -5.72
CA GLU A 198 1.38 -11.80 -4.58
C GLU A 198 0.39 -10.70 -4.13
N PHE A 199 -0.23 -10.00 -5.10
CA PHE A 199 -1.30 -9.05 -4.81
C PHE A 199 -2.50 -9.71 -4.11
N PHE A 200 -2.97 -10.84 -4.64
CA PHE A 200 -4.12 -11.56 -4.08
C PHE A 200 -3.82 -12.07 -2.66
N ALA A 201 -2.63 -12.66 -2.46
CA ALA A 201 -2.18 -13.15 -1.17
C ALA A 201 -2.04 -12.01 -0.15
N ALA A 202 -1.42 -10.89 -0.52
CA ALA A 202 -1.21 -9.76 0.37
C ALA A 202 -2.52 -9.14 0.87
N LEU A 203 -3.55 -9.05 0.00
CA LEU A 203 -4.87 -8.56 0.39
C LEU A 203 -5.55 -9.45 1.43
N LEU A 204 -5.45 -10.77 1.29
CA LEU A 204 -6.20 -11.73 2.10
C LEU A 204 -5.47 -12.18 3.36
N ILE A 205 -4.13 -12.18 3.35
CA ILE A 205 -3.32 -12.42 4.55
C ILE A 205 -3.35 -11.20 5.49
N GLY A 206 -3.66 -10.01 4.96
CA GLY A 206 -3.62 -8.76 5.75
C GLY A 206 -2.22 -8.16 5.81
N GLY A 207 -1.39 -8.56 4.85
CA GLY A 207 -0.02 -8.14 4.69
C GLY A 207 1.00 -8.88 5.54
N TYR A 208 2.20 -9.01 4.98
CA TYR A 208 3.35 -9.67 5.58
C TYR A 208 4.64 -8.92 5.23
N ASP A 209 5.67 -9.13 6.03
CA ASP A 209 7.03 -8.78 5.66
C ASP A 209 7.67 -9.97 4.95
N HIS A 210 8.44 -9.72 3.89
CA HIS A 210 9.23 -10.76 3.24
C HIS A 210 10.69 -10.31 3.09
N MET A 211 11.61 -11.27 3.05
CA MET A 211 13.04 -11.01 2.90
C MET A 211 13.71 -12.22 2.24
N SER A 212 14.48 -11.97 1.19
CA SER A 212 15.30 -13.01 0.55
C SER A 212 16.77 -12.84 0.93
N PHE A 213 17.39 -13.93 1.37
CA PHE A 213 18.82 -14.02 1.63
C PHE A 213 19.47 -14.82 0.51
N THR A 214 20.41 -14.19 -0.20
CA THR A 214 21.24 -14.83 -1.22
C THR A 214 22.66 -14.94 -0.68
N PRO A 215 23.08 -16.12 -0.19
CA PRO A 215 24.41 -16.31 0.36
C PRO A 215 25.51 -16.11 -0.69
N SER A 216 26.62 -15.48 -0.30
CA SER A 216 27.77 -15.24 -1.18
C SER A 216 28.60 -16.49 -1.49
N ASP A 217 28.41 -17.55 -0.70
CA ASP A 217 29.10 -18.84 -0.83
C ASP A 217 28.42 -19.81 -1.81
N GLY A 218 27.33 -19.37 -2.46
CA GLY A 218 26.57 -20.18 -3.40
C GLY A 218 25.61 -21.19 -2.73
N SER A 219 25.40 -21.08 -1.42
CA SER A 219 24.34 -21.84 -0.75
C SER A 219 22.94 -21.37 -1.14
N THR A 220 21.94 -22.19 -0.83
CA THR A 220 20.55 -22.02 -1.27
C THR A 220 19.98 -20.66 -0.87
N VAL A 221 19.31 -19.99 -1.82
CA VAL A 221 18.54 -18.77 -1.55
C VAL A 221 17.40 -19.11 -0.60
N GLU A 222 17.31 -18.36 0.49
CA GLU A 222 16.22 -18.49 1.46
C GLU A 222 15.29 -17.28 1.36
N THR A 223 14.00 -17.52 1.14
CA THR A 223 12.97 -16.48 1.20
C THR A 223 12.15 -16.66 2.46
N TRP A 224 12.17 -15.66 3.32
CA TRP A 224 11.43 -15.62 4.57
C TRP A 224 10.21 -14.73 4.43
N ILE A 225 9.09 -15.16 4.99
CA ILE A 225 7.86 -14.38 5.12
C ILE A 225 7.44 -14.42 6.60
N ALA A 226 7.09 -13.28 7.16
CA ALA A 226 6.69 -13.15 8.56
C ALA A 226 5.45 -12.26 8.74
N LEU A 227 4.60 -12.65 9.68
CA LEU A 227 3.45 -11.90 10.16
C LEU A 227 3.75 -11.23 11.50
N THR A 228 2.95 -10.22 11.84
CA THR A 228 3.06 -9.50 13.12
C THR A 228 2.70 -10.34 14.35
N ASP A 229 1.97 -11.44 14.17
CA ASP A 229 1.63 -12.36 15.25
C ASP A 229 2.73 -13.39 15.55
N GLY A 230 3.88 -13.29 14.86
CA GLY A 230 5.00 -14.20 14.97
C GLY A 230 4.90 -15.46 14.10
N SER A 231 3.87 -15.58 13.25
CA SER A 231 3.82 -16.64 12.23
C SER A 231 4.84 -16.39 11.14
N TRP A 232 5.51 -17.44 10.68
CA TRP A 232 6.56 -17.32 9.67
C TRP A 232 6.65 -18.56 8.77
N VAL A 233 7.18 -18.35 7.57
CA VAL A 233 7.62 -19.41 6.66
C VAL A 233 8.97 -19.04 6.04
N CYS A 234 9.85 -20.03 5.91
CA CYS A 234 11.10 -19.97 5.17
C CYS A 234 10.98 -20.94 3.98
N HIS A 235 11.13 -20.42 2.77
CA HIS A 235 11.19 -21.16 1.53
C HIS A 235 12.65 -21.31 1.08
N THR A 236 13.02 -22.52 0.68
CA THR A 236 14.31 -22.82 0.05
C THR A 236 14.09 -23.61 -1.24
N THR A 237 15.01 -23.46 -2.18
CA THR A 237 15.01 -24.24 -3.43
C THR A 237 16.29 -25.05 -3.51
N ASP A 238 16.17 -26.37 -3.45
CA ASP A 238 17.30 -27.28 -3.59
C ASP A 238 17.93 -27.18 -5.00
N ALA A 239 19.17 -27.65 -5.14
CA ALA A 239 19.88 -27.65 -6.43
C ALA A 239 19.18 -28.47 -7.53
N ASP A 240 18.30 -29.40 -7.16
CA ASP A 240 17.49 -30.20 -8.09
C ASP A 240 16.14 -29.54 -8.45
N GLY A 241 15.87 -28.34 -7.93
CA GLY A 241 14.64 -27.58 -8.15
C GLY A 241 13.51 -27.92 -7.17
N THR A 242 13.74 -28.79 -6.17
CA THR A 242 12.73 -29.08 -5.15
C THR A 242 12.54 -27.90 -4.21
N HIS A 243 11.29 -27.47 -4.03
CA HIS A 243 10.95 -26.41 -3.09
C HIS A 243 10.62 -26.97 -1.71
N ARG A 244 11.37 -26.53 -0.70
CA ARG A 244 11.17 -26.90 0.70
C ARG A 244 10.72 -25.72 1.51
N VAL A 245 9.95 -26.02 2.56
CA VAL A 245 9.43 -25.03 3.48
C VAL A 245 9.62 -25.46 4.92
N ARG A 246 10.00 -24.49 5.74
CA ARG A 246 9.94 -24.55 7.20
C ARG A 246 8.98 -23.46 7.65
N GLN A 247 8.13 -23.74 8.62
CA GLN A 247 7.20 -22.74 9.15
C GLN A 247 6.97 -22.93 10.64
N GLY A 248 6.58 -21.85 11.31
CA GLY A 248 6.29 -21.83 12.74
C GLY A 248 5.42 -20.65 13.13
N GLY A 249 5.06 -20.60 14.42
CA GLY A 249 4.15 -19.60 14.98
C GLY A 249 2.67 -20.02 14.96
N PRO A 250 1.76 -19.09 15.34
CA PRO A 250 0.34 -19.39 15.53
C PRO A 250 -0.38 -19.85 14.25
N GLN A 251 0.00 -19.32 13.09
CA GLN A 251 -0.59 -19.67 11.80
C GLN A 251 0.35 -20.55 10.98
N ARG A 252 -0.25 -21.51 10.25
CA ARG A 252 0.45 -22.30 9.24
C ARG A 252 0.49 -21.54 7.93
N LEU A 253 1.36 -20.53 7.87
CA LEU A 253 1.40 -19.56 6.77
C LEU A 253 1.64 -20.20 5.40
N CYS A 254 2.45 -21.25 5.31
CA CYS A 254 2.64 -21.96 4.06
C CYS A 254 1.36 -22.64 3.58
N ASP A 255 0.63 -23.26 4.50
CA ASP A 255 -0.62 -23.96 4.19
C ASP A 255 -1.68 -22.94 3.72
N LEU A 256 -1.76 -21.78 4.38
CA LEU A 256 -2.60 -20.66 3.96
C LEU A 256 -2.24 -20.14 2.56
N ILE A 257 -0.95 -19.96 2.27
CA ILE A 257 -0.48 -19.50 0.96
C ILE A 257 -0.82 -20.53 -0.14
N GLU A 258 -0.62 -21.82 0.13
CA GLU A 258 -1.00 -22.90 -0.79
C GLU A 258 -2.51 -22.92 -1.08
N ASP A 259 -3.35 -22.76 -0.06
CA ASP A 259 -4.81 -22.68 -0.21
C ASP A 259 -5.24 -21.45 -1.04
N LEU A 260 -4.62 -20.29 -0.77
CA LEU A 260 -4.88 -19.06 -1.53
C LEU A 260 -4.45 -19.21 -3.00
N HIS A 261 -3.35 -19.89 -3.28
CA HIS A 261 -2.93 -20.16 -4.65
C HIS A 261 -3.91 -21.05 -5.40
N GLN A 262 -4.37 -22.12 -4.75
CA GLN A 262 -5.39 -23.00 -5.32
C GLN A 262 -6.67 -22.23 -5.61
N GLN A 263 -7.11 -21.38 -4.68
CA GLN A 263 -8.26 -20.51 -4.87
C GLN A 263 -8.05 -19.54 -6.05
N TRP A 264 -6.92 -18.84 -6.12
CA TRP A 264 -6.60 -17.92 -7.21
C TRP A 264 -6.55 -18.63 -8.57
N THR A 265 -5.98 -19.84 -8.62
CA THR A 265 -5.97 -20.68 -9.82
C THR A 265 -7.39 -21.12 -10.22
N ALA A 266 -8.23 -21.51 -9.26
CA ALA A 266 -9.62 -21.88 -9.51
C ALA A 266 -10.48 -20.69 -10.01
N LEU A 267 -10.12 -19.46 -9.62
CA LEU A 267 -10.72 -18.21 -10.13
C LEU A 267 -10.23 -17.83 -11.54
N GLY A 268 -9.39 -18.66 -12.17
CA GLY A 268 -8.85 -18.41 -13.50
C GLY A 268 -7.69 -17.41 -13.49
N ARG A 269 -6.92 -17.36 -12.40
CA ARG A 269 -5.72 -16.52 -12.26
C ARG A 269 -5.99 -15.04 -12.55
N PRO A 270 -6.96 -14.42 -11.86
CA PRO A 270 -7.37 -13.05 -12.14
C PRO A 270 -6.22 -12.06 -11.98
N GLU A 271 -6.14 -11.14 -12.93
CA GLU A 271 -5.28 -9.96 -12.87
C GLU A 271 -5.80 -8.93 -11.86
N ARG A 272 -4.89 -8.09 -11.37
CA ARG A 272 -5.15 -7.10 -10.29
C ARG A 272 -6.33 -6.19 -10.58
N GLN A 273 -6.45 -5.67 -11.80
CA GLN A 273 -7.54 -4.75 -12.19
C GLN A 273 -8.94 -5.39 -12.15
N ARG A 274 -9.04 -6.72 -12.10
CA ARG A 274 -10.32 -7.40 -11.92
C ARG A 274 -10.83 -7.27 -10.49
N PHE A 275 -9.94 -7.02 -9.53
CA PHE A 275 -10.35 -6.81 -8.17
C PHE A 275 -10.81 -5.37 -7.96
N GLY A 276 -11.77 -5.21 -7.07
CA GLY A 276 -12.20 -3.92 -6.57
C GLY A 276 -12.40 -3.92 -5.07
N LEU A 277 -12.68 -2.73 -4.55
CA LEU A 277 -12.82 -2.44 -3.13
C LEU A 277 -14.06 -1.57 -2.94
N THR A 278 -14.94 -1.99 -2.03
CA THR A 278 -16.03 -1.18 -1.49
C THR A 278 -15.69 -0.84 -0.03
N VAL A 279 -15.79 0.43 0.34
CA VAL A 279 -15.63 0.91 1.71
C VAL A 279 -16.92 1.58 2.15
N THR A 280 -17.55 1.04 3.20
CA THR A 280 -18.77 1.59 3.80
C THR A 280 -18.64 1.53 5.32
N SER A 281 -18.80 2.66 6.00
CA SER A 281 -18.73 2.73 7.47
C SER A 281 -17.46 2.07 8.06
N GLY A 282 -16.31 2.29 7.42
CA GLY A 282 -15.02 1.70 7.80
C GLY A 282 -14.82 0.21 7.45
N VAL A 283 -15.86 -0.49 6.98
CA VAL A 283 -15.74 -1.88 6.51
C VAL A 283 -15.19 -1.88 5.10
N HIS A 284 -14.09 -2.61 4.88
CA HIS A 284 -13.42 -2.73 3.59
C HIS A 284 -13.67 -4.13 3.01
N ARG A 285 -14.42 -4.18 1.91
CA ARG A 285 -14.77 -5.41 1.20
C ARG A 285 -14.11 -5.44 -0.16
N VAL A 286 -13.21 -6.38 -0.37
CA VAL A 286 -12.63 -6.69 -1.68
C VAL A 286 -13.57 -7.62 -2.43
N TRP A 287 -13.67 -7.45 -3.74
CA TRP A 287 -14.48 -8.29 -4.61
C TRP A 287 -13.78 -8.53 -5.95
N LEU A 288 -14.16 -9.60 -6.64
CA LEU A 288 -13.68 -9.91 -7.99
C LEU A 288 -14.76 -9.57 -9.03
N ASP A 289 -14.37 -8.81 -10.06
CA ASP A 289 -15.13 -8.30 -11.20
C ASP A 289 -16.25 -7.30 -10.89
N HIS A 290 -17.10 -7.56 -9.88
CA HIS A 290 -18.22 -6.69 -9.51
C HIS A 290 -18.49 -6.71 -7.99
N PRO A 291 -18.99 -5.61 -7.39
CA PRO A 291 -19.35 -5.55 -5.96
C PRO A 291 -20.33 -6.61 -5.48
N ASP A 292 -21.27 -7.01 -6.36
CA ASP A 292 -22.27 -8.05 -6.09
C ASP A 292 -21.78 -9.48 -6.40
N SER A 293 -20.49 -9.63 -6.70
CA SER A 293 -19.89 -10.93 -7.00
C SER A 293 -19.97 -11.90 -5.81
N PRO A 294 -20.21 -13.19 -6.06
CA PRO A 294 -20.11 -14.21 -5.00
C PRO A 294 -18.68 -14.33 -4.45
N HIS A 295 -17.68 -13.81 -5.17
CA HIS A 295 -16.28 -13.79 -4.77
C HIS A 295 -15.94 -12.44 -4.12
N HIS A 296 -16.11 -12.40 -2.80
CA HIS A 296 -15.77 -11.23 -1.99
C HIS A 296 -15.12 -11.65 -0.66
N TRP A 297 -14.29 -10.75 -0.13
CA TRP A 297 -13.50 -10.95 1.07
C TRP A 297 -13.48 -9.67 1.89
N SER A 298 -13.42 -9.78 3.22
CA SER A 298 -13.14 -8.64 4.09
C SER A 298 -11.65 -8.43 4.21
N LEU A 299 -11.15 -7.20 4.07
CA LEU A 299 -9.76 -6.93 4.38
C LEU A 299 -9.50 -7.24 5.86
N PRO A 300 -8.47 -8.04 6.21
CA PRO A 300 -8.14 -8.36 7.59
C PRO A 300 -7.82 -7.10 8.37
N SER A 301 -8.35 -6.98 9.60
CA SER A 301 -8.13 -5.80 10.46
C SER A 301 -6.66 -5.45 10.54
N ALA A 302 -6.31 -4.16 10.50
CA ALA A 302 -4.93 -3.71 10.74
C ALA A 302 -4.47 -4.23 12.11
N ALA A 303 -3.67 -5.29 12.13
CA ALA A 303 -3.10 -5.83 13.35
C ALA A 303 -2.09 -4.81 13.89
N GLY A 304 -2.42 -4.23 15.07
CA GLY A 304 -1.49 -3.48 15.91
C GLY A 304 -0.71 -2.39 15.19
N ALA A 305 -1.35 -1.27 14.85
CA ALA A 305 -0.63 -0.01 14.83
C ALA A 305 -0.01 0.16 16.24
N CYS A 306 1.31 0.03 16.35
CA CYS A 306 2.02 0.37 17.58
C CYS A 306 1.56 1.76 18.01
N ARG A 307 0.72 1.79 19.06
CA ARG A 307 0.46 3.00 19.82
C ARG A 307 1.73 3.26 20.62
N SER A 308 2.60 4.12 20.08
CA SER A 308 3.62 4.84 20.85
C SER A 308 3.95 6.16 20.16
#